data_AF-A0A2U2DAF6-F1
#
_entry.id   AF-A0A2U2DAF6-F1
#
_cell.length_a   1.000
_cell.length_b   1.000
_cell.length_c   1.000
_cell.angle_alpha   90.00
_cell.angle_beta   90.00
_cell.angle_gamma   90.00
#
_symmetry.space_group_name_H-M   'P 1'
#
loop_
_entity.id
_entity.type
_entity.pdbx_description
1 polymer ?
#
loop_
_entity_poly.entity_id
_entity_poly.type
_entity_poly.pdbx_seq_one_letter_code
_entity_poly.pdbx_strand_id
1 'polypeptide(L)'
;MSQSDAPAAHAESPDKSRWSRWKKPLTMLFFLALIVLLTMLAQRLEWNEVFDTLADFKVRTLIIASGITLVSFLVYASFDLIGRTYIRQDLTWKQILPVGIISYAFNLNLSAWVGGIAMRYRLYSRLGVSKGNIAKILGLSLATNWFGYMTISGAVFASGLVRMPPGWKLSSDALQIVGVVLLLVSAGYLLACRFAKRREWSIRGVEIDLPSLRMAVLQLALGALNWSLMAAVIFTLLPSKLDYPLVLGVLLISAIAGVITHIPAGLGVLEAVFVALLQHETSRGSLVAGLLAYRAIYFILPLLIALVMYLAVEAKAKSLRIKKKPAE
;
A
#
# COMPACT_ATOMS: atom_id res chain seq x y z
N MET A 1 -22.85 60.98 -40.75
CA MET A 1 -23.95 60.03 -40.47
C MET A 1 -23.65 58.77 -41.29
N SER A 2 -23.40 57.59 -40.77
CA SER A 2 -23.45 57.08 -39.40
C SER A 2 -22.46 55.90 -39.34
N GLN A 3 -21.53 55.94 -38.38
CA GLN A 3 -20.79 54.76 -37.92
C GLN A 3 -21.82 53.78 -37.32
N SER A 4 -21.78 52.51 -37.69
CA SER A 4 -22.44 51.44 -36.94
C SER A 4 -21.37 50.65 -36.20
N ASP A 5 -21.11 51.07 -34.96
CA ASP A 5 -20.32 50.28 -34.01
C ASP A 5 -21.17 49.10 -33.52
N ALA A 6 -20.78 47.89 -33.91
CA ALA A 6 -21.29 46.67 -33.31
C ALA A 6 -20.49 46.40 -32.02
N PRO A 7 -21.14 46.18 -30.86
CA PRO A 7 -20.43 45.91 -29.61
C PRO A 7 -19.78 44.52 -29.65
N ALA A 8 -18.47 44.49 -29.37
CA ALA A 8 -17.70 43.28 -29.16
C ALA A 8 -18.29 42.48 -28.00
N ALA A 9 -18.75 41.26 -28.29
CA ALA A 9 -19.15 40.29 -27.28
C ALA A 9 -17.90 39.86 -26.49
N HIS A 10 -17.75 40.37 -25.27
CA HIS A 10 -16.81 39.86 -24.29
C HIS A 10 -17.17 38.41 -23.97
N ALA A 11 -16.40 37.46 -24.52
CA ALA A 11 -16.43 36.07 -24.08
C ALA A 11 -15.81 35.98 -22.67
N GLU A 12 -16.66 36.03 -21.64
CA GLU A 12 -16.28 35.69 -20.28
C GLU A 12 -15.76 34.25 -20.23
N SER A 13 -14.46 34.09 -19.96
CA SER A 13 -13.85 32.80 -19.69
C SER A 13 -14.30 32.26 -18.31
N PRO A 14 -14.89 31.06 -18.20
CA PRO A 14 -15.35 30.56 -16.90
C PRO A 14 -14.17 30.05 -16.04
N ASP A 15 -14.03 30.69 -14.89
CA ASP A 15 -13.69 30.15 -13.57
C ASP A 15 -12.43 29.27 -13.38
N LYS A 16 -11.24 29.82 -13.67
CA LYS A 16 -9.94 29.26 -13.21
C LYS A 16 -9.50 29.76 -11.82
N SER A 17 -10.31 30.54 -11.10
CA SER A 17 -9.81 31.41 -10.02
C SER A 17 -9.99 30.88 -8.60
N ARG A 18 -11.06 30.11 -8.29
CA ARG A 18 -11.28 29.63 -6.90
C ARG A 18 -10.47 28.40 -6.55
N TRP A 19 -10.37 27.39 -7.42
CA TRP A 19 -9.60 26.16 -7.13
C TRP A 19 -8.11 26.46 -6.90
N SER A 20 -7.52 27.40 -7.65
CA SER A 20 -6.11 27.78 -7.52
C SER A 20 -5.74 28.29 -6.13
N ARG A 21 -6.66 29.05 -5.49
CA ARG A 21 -6.44 29.65 -4.16
C ARG A 21 -6.40 28.63 -3.04
N TRP A 22 -7.13 27.52 -3.16
CA TRP A 22 -7.19 26.46 -2.15
C TRP A 22 -6.06 25.41 -2.28
N LYS A 23 -5.35 25.36 -3.41
CA LYS A 23 -4.24 24.41 -3.62
C LYS A 23 -3.06 24.64 -2.67
N LYS A 24 -2.76 25.91 -2.33
CA LYS A 24 -1.69 26.30 -1.41
C LYS A 24 -2.00 25.91 0.05
N PRO A 25 -3.14 26.31 0.64
CA PRO A 25 -3.47 25.91 2.01
C PRO A 25 -3.67 24.40 2.14
N LEU A 26 -4.25 23.72 1.13
CA LEU A 26 -4.38 22.26 1.16
C LEU A 26 -3.03 21.53 1.12
N THR A 27 -2.05 22.08 0.39
CA THR A 27 -0.69 21.53 0.37
C THR A 27 0.04 21.80 1.69
N MET A 28 -0.11 23.00 2.26
CA MET A 28 0.44 23.30 3.59
C MET A 28 -0.19 22.42 4.67
N LEU A 29 -1.51 22.22 4.63
CA LEU A 29 -2.23 21.32 5.53
C LEU A 29 -1.74 19.88 5.39
N PHE A 30 -1.51 19.41 4.16
CA PHE A 30 -0.94 18.07 3.93
C PHE A 30 0.46 17.94 4.55
N PHE A 31 1.35 18.92 4.36
CA PHE A 31 2.68 18.90 4.97
C PHE A 31 2.63 19.04 6.49
N LEU A 32 1.73 19.86 7.03
CA LEU A 32 1.52 20.00 8.46
C LEU A 32 1.00 18.68 9.05
N ALA A 33 0.01 18.06 8.41
CA ALA A 33 -0.50 16.75 8.79
C ALA A 33 0.60 15.68 8.73
N LEU A 34 1.44 15.71 7.69
CA LEU A 34 2.59 14.83 7.58
C LEU A 34 3.60 15.04 8.72
N ILE A 35 3.92 16.29 9.06
CA ILE A 35 4.83 16.62 10.17
C ILE A 35 4.25 16.18 11.51
N VAL A 36 2.99 16.56 11.82
CA VAL A 36 2.30 16.17 13.05
C VAL A 36 2.25 14.64 13.17
N LEU A 37 1.99 13.95 12.07
CA LEU A 37 1.91 12.50 12.06
C LEU A 37 3.27 11.83 12.20
N LEU A 38 4.32 12.34 11.57
CA LEU A 38 5.70 11.89 11.80
C LEU A 38 6.12 12.15 13.25
N THR A 39 5.74 13.27 13.85
CA THR A 39 6.02 13.55 15.26
C THR A 39 5.23 12.64 16.19
N MET A 40 3.98 12.32 15.88
CA MET A 40 3.20 11.35 16.66
C MET A 40 3.77 9.93 16.54
N LEU A 41 4.23 9.54 15.35
CA LEU A 41 4.90 8.26 15.14
C LEU A 41 6.22 8.22 15.93
N ALA A 42 7.00 9.30 15.88
CA ALA A 42 8.27 9.42 16.60
C ALA A 42 8.09 9.48 18.13
N GLN A 43 7.01 10.05 18.64
CA GLN A 43 6.77 10.12 20.10
C GLN A 43 6.23 8.82 20.70
N ARG A 44 5.71 7.91 19.87
CA ARG A 44 5.14 6.63 20.31
C ARG A 44 6.15 5.48 20.35
N LEU A 45 7.35 5.70 19.81
CA LEU A 45 8.43 4.72 19.79
C LEU A 45 9.48 5.13 20.81
N GLU A 46 9.82 4.22 21.72
CA GLU A 46 10.99 4.40 22.57
C GLU A 46 12.25 4.18 21.73
N TRP A 47 12.78 5.26 21.16
CA TRP A 47 13.92 5.20 20.24
C TRP A 47 15.14 4.52 20.85
N ASN A 48 15.34 4.64 22.16
CA ASN A 48 16.40 3.92 22.85
C ASN A 48 16.22 2.41 22.71
N GLU A 49 15.02 1.88 22.97
CA GLU A 49 14.71 0.46 22.74
C GLU A 49 14.90 0.05 21.28
N VAL A 50 14.54 0.92 20.32
CA VAL A 50 14.73 0.65 18.88
C VAL A 50 16.21 0.51 18.56
N PHE A 51 17.05 1.45 19.02
CA PHE A 51 18.48 1.46 18.72
C PHE A 51 19.20 0.31 19.44
N ASP A 52 18.88 0.05 20.70
CA ASP A 52 19.45 -1.06 21.46
C ASP A 52 19.09 -2.40 20.81
N THR A 53 17.82 -2.57 20.43
CA THR A 53 17.36 -3.76 19.72
C THR A 53 18.07 -3.94 18.38
N LEU A 54 18.23 -2.87 17.59
CA LEU A 54 18.93 -2.93 16.31
C LEU A 54 20.43 -3.19 16.46
N ALA A 55 21.05 -2.69 17.54
CA ALA A 55 22.46 -2.91 17.85
C ALA A 55 22.74 -4.38 18.21
N ASP A 56 21.78 -5.05 18.85
CA ASP A 56 21.87 -6.47 19.19
C ASP A 56 21.75 -7.40 17.98
N PHE A 57 21.15 -6.95 16.87
CA PHE A 57 21.05 -7.76 15.66
C PHE A 57 22.37 -7.83 14.89
N LYS A 58 22.69 -9.03 14.38
CA LYS A 58 23.78 -9.20 13.42
C LYS A 58 23.53 -8.35 12.18
N VAL A 59 24.53 -7.57 11.76
CA VAL A 59 24.47 -6.70 10.56
C VAL A 59 23.98 -7.47 9.31
N ARG A 60 24.40 -8.72 9.16
CA ARG A 60 23.94 -9.60 8.06
C ARG A 60 22.42 -9.75 8.03
N THR A 61 21.78 -9.93 9.19
CA THR A 61 20.32 -10.04 9.31
C THR A 61 19.64 -8.75 8.88
N LEU A 62 20.15 -7.60 9.33
CA LEU A 62 19.61 -6.29 8.95
C LEU A 62 19.72 -6.03 7.43
N ILE A 63 20.84 -6.41 6.81
CA ILE A 63 21.02 -6.30 5.35
C ILE A 63 20.02 -7.19 4.61
N ILE A 64 19.85 -8.44 5.03
CA ILE A 64 18.88 -9.37 4.42
C ILE A 64 17.46 -8.82 4.56
N ALA A 65 17.05 -8.41 5.77
CA ALA A 65 15.74 -7.85 6.04
C ALA A 65 15.46 -6.59 5.20
N SER A 66 16.47 -5.71 5.08
CA SER A 66 16.40 -4.50 4.24
C SER A 66 16.30 -4.83 2.74
N GLY A 67 17.03 -5.84 2.28
CA GLY A 67 16.95 -6.33 0.89
C GLY A 67 15.58 -6.91 0.55
N ILE A 68 15.02 -7.75 1.44
CA ILE A 68 13.66 -8.29 1.28
C ILE A 68 12.63 -7.15 1.28
N THR A 69 12.82 -6.14 2.14
CA THR A 69 11.96 -4.95 2.19
C THR A 69 11.98 -4.20 0.86
N LEU A 70 13.17 -3.96 0.28
CA LEU A 70 13.28 -3.33 -1.03
C LEU A 70 12.52 -4.12 -2.11
N VAL A 71 12.68 -5.45 -2.14
CA VAL A 71 11.96 -6.30 -3.09
C VAL A 71 10.45 -6.22 -2.86
N SER A 72 9.98 -6.23 -1.61
CA SER A 72 8.56 -6.08 -1.28
C SER A 72 7.99 -4.76 -1.79
N PHE A 73 8.71 -3.65 -1.60
CA PHE A 73 8.28 -2.34 -2.10
C PHE A 73 8.25 -2.29 -3.63
N LEU A 74 9.20 -2.94 -4.31
CA LEU A 74 9.19 -3.06 -5.77
C LEU A 74 8.03 -3.92 -6.28
N VAL A 75 7.74 -5.04 -5.61
CA VAL A 75 6.59 -5.90 -5.92
C VAL A 75 5.30 -5.12 -5.74
N TYR A 76 5.11 -4.42 -4.63
CA TYR A 76 3.91 -3.62 -4.43
C TYR A 76 3.78 -2.48 -5.45
N ALA A 77 4.88 -1.79 -5.78
CA ALA A 77 4.86 -0.75 -6.80
C ALA A 77 4.55 -1.30 -8.20
N SER A 78 4.82 -2.58 -8.45
CA SER A 78 4.42 -3.25 -9.70
C SER A 78 2.90 -3.47 -9.83
N PHE A 79 2.13 -3.39 -8.74
CA PHE A 79 0.67 -3.49 -8.82
C PHE A 79 0.10 -2.32 -9.65
N ASP A 80 0.67 -1.13 -9.47
CA ASP A 80 0.30 0.04 -10.26
C ASP A 80 0.77 -0.09 -11.73
N LEU A 81 1.83 -0.86 -12.02
CA LEU A 81 2.25 -1.18 -13.39
C LEU A 81 1.26 -2.11 -14.10
N ILE A 82 0.61 -3.02 -13.38
CA ILE A 82 -0.53 -3.80 -13.90
C ILE A 82 -1.68 -2.85 -14.21
N GLY A 83 -1.96 -1.87 -13.34
CA GLY A 83 -2.95 -0.82 -13.60
C GLY A 83 -2.72 -0.06 -14.90
N ARG A 84 -1.45 0.13 -15.30
CA ARG A 84 -1.07 0.78 -16.56
C ARG A 84 -1.69 0.12 -17.78
N THR A 85 -1.79 -1.21 -17.83
CA THR A 85 -2.26 -1.91 -19.05
C THR A 85 -3.75 -1.69 -19.32
N TYR A 86 -4.49 -1.20 -18.33
CA TYR A 86 -5.94 -0.95 -18.40
C TYR A 86 -6.27 0.54 -18.61
N ILE A 87 -5.27 1.42 -18.59
CA ILE A 87 -5.46 2.84 -18.86
C ILE A 87 -5.01 3.18 -20.28
N ARG A 88 -5.80 3.99 -20.99
CA ARG A 88 -5.49 4.46 -22.35
C ARG A 88 -4.48 5.62 -22.36
N GLN A 89 -3.50 5.62 -21.45
CA GLN A 89 -2.55 6.72 -21.29
C GLN A 89 -1.11 6.21 -21.20
N ASP A 90 -0.23 6.85 -21.97
CA ASP A 90 1.19 6.48 -22.06
C ASP A 90 1.98 6.95 -20.84
N LEU A 91 1.91 6.18 -19.76
CA LEU A 91 2.73 6.38 -18.56
C LEU A 91 3.92 5.45 -18.56
N THR A 92 5.14 5.95 -18.54
CA THR A 92 6.33 5.08 -18.45
C THR A 92 6.47 4.44 -17.06
N TRP A 93 7.12 3.28 -16.97
CA TRP A 93 7.39 2.62 -15.69
C TRP A 93 8.20 3.50 -14.72
N LYS A 94 9.07 4.36 -15.27
CA LYS A 94 9.85 5.37 -14.52
C LYS A 94 8.98 6.42 -13.82
N GLN A 95 7.75 6.64 -14.29
CA GLN A 95 6.78 7.55 -13.66
C GLN A 95 5.91 6.82 -12.63
N ILE A 96 5.54 5.56 -12.90
CA ILE A 96 4.65 4.77 -12.04
C ILE A 96 5.36 4.25 -10.79
N LEU A 97 6.56 3.70 -10.95
CA LEU A 97 7.27 3.02 -9.86
C LEU A 97 7.53 3.95 -8.66
N PRO A 98 8.01 5.21 -8.82
CA PRO A 98 8.15 6.13 -7.70
C PRO A 98 6.81 6.45 -7.02
N VAL A 99 5.72 6.56 -7.79
CA VAL A 99 4.38 6.82 -7.22
C VAL A 99 3.91 5.64 -6.38
N GLY A 100 4.11 4.41 -6.85
CA GLY A 100 3.80 3.20 -6.11
C GLY A 100 4.60 3.09 -4.80
N ILE A 101 5.92 3.29 -4.86
CA ILE A 101 6.82 3.25 -3.69
C ILE A 101 6.42 4.31 -2.65
N ILE A 102 6.27 5.57 -3.08
CA ILE A 102 5.89 6.67 -2.17
C ILE A 102 4.52 6.38 -1.55
N SER A 103 3.55 6.00 -2.37
CA SER A 103 2.19 5.73 -1.87
C SER A 103 2.15 4.51 -0.96
N TYR A 104 3.03 3.51 -1.13
CA TYR A 104 3.09 2.37 -0.24
C TYR A 104 3.66 2.73 1.13
N ALA A 105 4.79 3.43 1.15
CA ALA A 105 5.41 3.89 2.40
C ALA A 105 4.43 4.75 3.21
N PHE A 106 3.72 5.65 2.55
CA PHE A 106 2.71 6.48 3.18
C PHE A 106 1.48 5.67 3.61
N ASN A 107 1.02 4.70 2.80
CA ASN A 107 -0.11 3.82 3.14
C ASN A 107 0.14 3.02 4.43
N LEU A 108 1.34 2.47 4.59
CA LEU A 108 1.72 1.69 5.77
C LEU A 108 1.73 2.54 7.05
N ASN A 109 2.04 3.84 6.95
CA ASN A 109 2.19 4.71 8.12
C ASN A 109 0.99 5.61 8.40
N LEU A 110 0.25 6.06 7.37
CA LEU A 110 -0.76 7.11 7.48
C LEU A 110 -2.18 6.65 7.16
N SER A 111 -2.42 5.33 7.12
CA SER A 111 -3.66 4.65 6.69
C SER A 111 -3.92 4.66 5.17
N ALA A 112 -4.86 3.81 4.76
CA ALA A 112 -5.27 3.66 3.36
C ALA A 112 -5.80 4.96 2.73
N TRP A 113 -6.54 5.76 3.48
CA TRP A 113 -7.17 6.98 2.97
C TRP A 113 -6.15 8.06 2.64
N VAL A 114 -5.35 8.46 3.65
CA VAL A 114 -4.38 9.55 3.50
C VAL A 114 -3.13 9.07 2.77
N GLY A 115 -2.60 7.92 3.16
CA GLY A 115 -1.33 7.44 2.66
C GLY A 115 -1.42 6.71 1.31
N GLY A 116 -2.49 5.94 1.09
CA GLY A 116 -2.69 5.17 -0.13
C GLY A 116 -3.42 5.95 -1.23
N ILE A 117 -4.66 6.34 -0.97
CA ILE A 117 -5.58 6.92 -1.96
C ILE A 117 -5.17 8.36 -2.29
N ALA A 118 -5.03 9.22 -1.27
CA ALA A 118 -4.76 10.64 -1.50
C ALA A 118 -3.39 10.88 -2.16
N MET A 119 -2.35 10.11 -1.77
CA MET A 119 -1.02 10.19 -2.38
C MET A 119 -1.01 9.78 -3.85
N ARG A 120 -1.61 8.63 -4.19
CA ARG A 120 -1.76 8.21 -5.59
C ARG A 120 -2.52 9.25 -6.39
N TYR A 121 -3.64 9.74 -5.86
CA TYR A 121 -4.43 10.75 -6.54
C TYR A 121 -3.65 12.04 -6.81
N ARG A 122 -2.91 12.53 -5.81
CA ARG A 122 -2.09 13.74 -5.92
C ARG A 122 -0.96 13.56 -6.94
N LEU A 123 -0.21 12.48 -6.84
CA LEU A 123 0.96 12.22 -7.67
C LEU A 123 0.55 11.92 -9.12
N TYR A 124 -0.45 11.08 -9.35
CA TYR A 124 -0.94 10.80 -10.71
C TYR A 124 -1.64 12.02 -11.33
N SER A 125 -2.38 12.82 -10.56
CA SER A 125 -2.96 14.07 -11.09
C SER A 125 -1.88 15.05 -11.57
N ARG A 126 -0.69 15.04 -10.94
CA ARG A 126 0.46 15.85 -11.40
C ARG A 126 1.11 15.31 -12.67
N LEU A 127 1.06 14.00 -12.87
CA LEU A 127 1.46 13.35 -14.12
C LEU A 127 0.43 13.53 -15.24
N GLY A 128 -0.67 14.25 -14.99
CA GLY A 128 -1.72 14.52 -15.98
C GLY A 128 -2.67 13.34 -16.19
N VAL A 129 -2.74 12.39 -15.24
CA VAL A 129 -3.64 11.25 -15.33
C VAL A 129 -5.06 11.67 -14.99
N SER A 130 -6.03 11.21 -15.80
CA SER A 130 -7.45 11.51 -15.56
C SER A 130 -7.92 10.85 -14.25
N LYS A 131 -8.88 11.49 -13.57
CA LYS A 131 -9.43 10.99 -12.30
C LYS A 131 -9.99 9.57 -12.41
N GLY A 132 -10.64 9.25 -13.53
CA GLY A 132 -11.15 7.90 -13.82
C GLY A 132 -10.03 6.87 -13.95
N ASN A 133 -8.95 7.20 -14.67
CA ASN A 133 -7.80 6.31 -14.80
C ASN A 133 -7.09 6.09 -13.46
N ILE A 134 -7.00 7.11 -12.61
CA ILE A 134 -6.46 6.96 -11.24
C ILE A 134 -7.30 5.98 -10.43
N ALA A 135 -8.64 6.08 -10.52
CA ALA A 135 -9.54 5.17 -9.84
C ALA A 135 -9.41 3.72 -10.35
N LYS A 136 -9.24 3.53 -11.67
CA LYS A 136 -8.95 2.20 -12.26
C LYS A 136 -7.65 1.61 -11.71
N ILE A 137 -6.55 2.37 -11.70
CA ILE A 137 -5.26 1.92 -11.14
C ILE A 137 -5.42 1.56 -9.66
N LEU A 138 -6.01 2.45 -8.86
CA LEU A 138 -6.20 2.24 -7.43
C LEU A 138 -7.06 1.00 -7.15
N GLY A 139 -8.18 0.84 -7.85
CA GLY A 139 -9.07 -0.30 -7.72
C GLY A 139 -8.37 -1.61 -8.07
N LEU A 140 -7.56 -1.61 -9.14
CA LEU A 140 -6.81 -2.79 -9.54
C LEU A 140 -5.68 -3.13 -8.56
N SER A 141 -4.98 -2.13 -8.01
CA SER A 141 -3.96 -2.34 -6.98
C SER A 141 -4.56 -2.88 -5.68
N LEU A 142 -5.74 -2.36 -5.28
CA LEU A 142 -6.49 -2.89 -4.12
C LEU A 142 -6.95 -4.32 -4.36
N ALA A 143 -7.51 -4.62 -5.54
CA ALA A 143 -7.91 -5.96 -5.92
C ALA A 143 -6.72 -6.92 -5.91
N THR A 144 -5.58 -6.52 -6.47
CA THR A 144 -4.33 -7.30 -6.47
C THR A 144 -3.89 -7.65 -5.05
N ASN A 145 -3.90 -6.67 -4.15
CA ASN A 145 -3.52 -6.88 -2.76
C ASN A 145 -4.47 -7.84 -2.01
N TRP A 146 -5.78 -7.66 -2.18
CA TRP A 146 -6.79 -8.47 -1.49
C TRP A 146 -6.94 -9.88 -2.06
N PHE A 147 -6.93 -10.05 -3.39
CA PHE A 147 -6.94 -11.40 -3.98
C PHE A 147 -5.65 -12.16 -3.70
N GLY A 148 -4.50 -11.46 -3.69
CA GLY A 148 -3.25 -12.04 -3.22
C GLY A 148 -3.32 -12.46 -1.75
N TYR A 149 -3.84 -11.60 -0.88
CA TYR A 149 -4.11 -11.91 0.53
C TYR A 149 -4.97 -13.17 0.67
N MET A 150 -6.13 -13.22 -0.01
CA MET A 150 -7.06 -14.37 0.05
C MET A 150 -6.40 -15.66 -0.42
N THR A 151 -5.56 -15.58 -1.45
CA THR A 151 -4.87 -16.76 -2.00
C THR A 151 -3.84 -17.31 -1.03
N ILE A 152 -2.97 -16.45 -0.49
CA ILE A 152 -1.91 -16.91 0.43
C ILE A 152 -2.47 -17.29 1.80
N SER A 153 -3.43 -16.54 2.34
CA SER A 153 -4.13 -16.90 3.59
C SER A 153 -4.94 -18.16 3.43
N GLY A 154 -5.62 -18.33 2.30
CA GLY A 154 -6.32 -19.56 1.96
C GLY A 154 -5.39 -20.78 1.99
N ALA A 155 -4.25 -20.69 1.30
CA ALA A 155 -3.27 -21.77 1.27
C ALA A 155 -2.67 -22.08 2.65
N VAL A 156 -2.27 -21.05 3.40
CA VAL A 156 -1.65 -21.19 4.72
C VAL A 156 -2.64 -21.75 5.73
N PHE A 157 -3.87 -21.22 5.79
CA PHE A 157 -4.87 -21.68 6.75
C PHE A 157 -5.43 -23.06 6.39
N ALA A 158 -5.67 -23.36 5.12
CA ALA A 158 -6.16 -24.69 4.69
C ALA A 158 -5.12 -25.80 4.89
N SER A 159 -3.81 -25.47 4.87
CA SER A 159 -2.75 -26.46 5.10
C SER A 159 -2.70 -27.01 6.52
N GLY A 160 -3.37 -26.37 7.48
CA GLY A 160 -3.32 -26.76 8.90
C GLY A 160 -1.96 -26.50 9.58
N LEU A 161 -1.02 -25.83 8.91
CA LEU A 161 0.29 -25.47 9.46
C LEU A 161 0.20 -24.40 10.56
N VAL A 162 -0.85 -23.58 10.53
CA VAL A 162 -1.12 -22.58 11.58
C VAL A 162 -2.05 -23.20 12.61
N ARG A 163 -1.51 -23.51 13.78
CA ARG A 163 -2.29 -24.02 14.92
C ARG A 163 -2.57 -22.88 15.89
N MET A 164 -3.83 -22.70 16.26
CA MET A 164 -4.18 -21.73 17.30
C MET A 164 -3.78 -22.27 18.68
N PRO A 165 -3.28 -21.42 19.59
CA PRO A 165 -2.98 -21.83 20.95
C PRO A 165 -4.20 -22.43 21.66
N PRO A 166 -4.01 -23.40 22.57
CA PRO A 166 -5.10 -23.95 23.38
C PRO A 166 -5.83 -22.84 24.16
N GLY A 167 -7.16 -22.80 24.09
CA GLY A 167 -7.99 -21.82 24.82
C GLY A 167 -8.58 -20.68 23.97
N TRP A 168 -8.24 -20.59 22.68
CA TRP A 168 -8.93 -19.68 21.76
C TRP A 168 -10.29 -20.25 21.31
N LYS A 169 -11.31 -19.39 21.23
CA LYS A 169 -12.68 -19.78 20.78
C LYS A 169 -12.72 -20.28 19.33
N LEU A 170 -11.75 -19.88 18.52
CA LEU A 170 -11.66 -20.31 17.14
C LEU A 170 -10.82 -21.59 17.07
N SER A 171 -11.47 -22.71 16.76
CA SER A 171 -10.78 -23.99 16.59
C SER A 171 -9.88 -23.95 15.35
N SER A 172 -8.82 -24.75 15.35
CA SER A 172 -7.95 -24.91 14.17
C SER A 172 -8.74 -25.39 12.95
N ASP A 173 -9.80 -26.17 13.14
CA ASP A 173 -10.69 -26.63 12.08
C ASP A 173 -11.49 -25.49 11.45
N ALA A 174 -12.00 -24.56 12.27
CA ALA A 174 -12.70 -23.38 11.76
C ALA A 174 -11.76 -22.48 10.94
N LEU A 175 -10.49 -22.34 11.36
CA LEU A 175 -9.47 -21.62 10.59
C LEU A 175 -9.19 -22.30 9.24
N GLN A 176 -9.12 -23.63 9.21
CA GLN A 176 -8.96 -24.39 7.95
C GLN A 176 -10.15 -24.20 7.01
N ILE A 177 -11.39 -24.24 7.54
CA ILE A 177 -12.61 -23.97 6.75
C ILE A 177 -12.56 -22.59 6.13
N VAL A 178 -12.18 -21.56 6.92
CA VAL A 178 -11.97 -20.20 6.39
C VAL A 178 -10.92 -20.22 5.28
N GLY A 179 -9.81 -20.94 5.46
CA GLY A 179 -8.78 -21.12 4.43
C GLY A 179 -9.33 -21.69 3.12
N VAL A 180 -10.13 -22.76 3.20
CA VAL A 180 -10.77 -23.38 2.03
C VAL A 180 -11.74 -22.41 1.35
N VAL A 181 -12.57 -21.69 2.12
CA VAL A 181 -13.48 -20.68 1.57
C VAL A 181 -12.72 -19.58 0.82
N LEU A 182 -11.61 -19.09 1.38
CA LEU A 182 -10.76 -18.08 0.72
C LEU A 182 -10.16 -18.58 -0.59
N LEU A 183 -9.70 -19.85 -0.62
CA LEU A 183 -9.23 -20.48 -1.86
C LEU A 183 -10.34 -20.63 -2.90
N LEU A 184 -11.55 -21.00 -2.49
CA LEU A 184 -12.71 -21.10 -3.38
C LEU A 184 -13.09 -19.73 -3.96
N VAL A 185 -13.02 -18.66 -3.17
CA VAL A 185 -13.24 -17.29 -3.66
C VAL A 185 -12.16 -16.88 -4.67
N SER A 186 -10.89 -17.13 -4.39
CA SER A 186 -9.79 -16.86 -5.32
C SER A 186 -9.91 -17.67 -6.62
N ALA A 187 -10.27 -18.96 -6.51
CA ALA A 187 -10.52 -19.82 -7.67
C ALA A 187 -11.74 -19.34 -8.46
N GLY A 188 -12.82 -18.95 -7.79
CA GLY A 188 -14.02 -18.37 -8.39
C GLY A 188 -13.71 -17.10 -9.19
N TYR A 189 -12.82 -16.23 -8.67
CA TYR A 189 -12.34 -15.06 -9.40
C TYR A 189 -11.56 -15.44 -10.66
N LEU A 190 -10.64 -16.42 -10.59
CA LEU A 190 -9.91 -16.89 -11.78
C LEU A 190 -10.84 -17.53 -12.82
N LEU A 191 -11.83 -18.32 -12.37
CA LEU A 191 -12.84 -18.92 -13.24
C LEU A 191 -13.72 -17.85 -13.88
N ALA A 192 -14.14 -16.83 -13.12
CA ALA A 192 -14.86 -15.68 -13.67
C ALA A 192 -14.02 -14.94 -14.73
N CYS A 193 -12.75 -14.68 -14.48
CA CYS A 193 -11.83 -14.10 -15.46
C CYS A 193 -11.62 -14.97 -16.71
N ARG A 194 -11.72 -16.31 -16.58
CA ARG A 194 -11.60 -17.24 -17.71
C ARG A 194 -12.87 -17.32 -18.54
N PHE A 195 -14.03 -17.41 -17.91
CA PHE A 195 -15.31 -17.72 -18.55
C PHE A 195 -16.20 -16.51 -18.84
N ALA A 196 -15.88 -15.32 -18.32
CA ALA A 196 -16.63 -14.10 -18.61
C ALA A 196 -16.56 -13.73 -20.10
N LYS A 197 -17.71 -13.86 -20.78
CA LYS A 197 -17.90 -13.44 -22.19
C LYS A 197 -17.95 -11.91 -22.34
N ARG A 198 -18.41 -11.19 -21.31
CA ARG A 198 -18.40 -9.72 -21.23
C ARG A 198 -17.31 -9.26 -20.28
N ARG A 199 -16.31 -8.56 -20.81
CA ARG A 199 -15.13 -8.10 -20.06
C ARG A 199 -15.17 -6.63 -19.68
N GLU A 200 -16.15 -5.88 -20.16
CA GLU A 200 -16.31 -4.45 -19.89
C GLU A 200 -17.67 -4.23 -19.23
N TRP A 201 -17.68 -3.71 -18.02
CA TRP A 201 -18.90 -3.37 -17.28
C TRP A 201 -18.89 -1.88 -16.95
N SER A 202 -19.84 -1.11 -17.47
CA SER A 202 -20.01 0.29 -17.06
C SER A 202 -21.00 0.34 -15.89
N ILE A 203 -20.48 0.57 -14.68
CA ILE A 203 -21.32 0.81 -13.49
C ILE A 203 -21.19 2.29 -13.12
N ARG A 204 -22.30 3.03 -13.23
CA ARG A 204 -22.38 4.48 -12.88
C ARG A 204 -21.30 5.33 -13.58
N GLY A 205 -20.99 5.03 -14.85
CA GLY A 205 -19.98 5.76 -15.63
C GLY A 205 -18.53 5.36 -15.33
N VAL A 206 -18.31 4.36 -14.47
CA VAL A 206 -17.00 3.73 -14.25
C VAL A 206 -16.95 2.43 -15.05
N GLU A 207 -16.10 2.40 -16.07
CA GLU A 207 -15.75 1.18 -16.80
C GLU A 207 -14.90 0.28 -15.90
N ILE A 208 -15.43 -0.89 -15.55
CA ILE A 208 -14.75 -1.96 -14.85
C ILE A 208 -14.39 -3.01 -15.89
N ASP A 209 -13.09 -3.12 -16.16
CA ASP A 209 -12.55 -4.06 -17.13
C ASP A 209 -12.07 -5.31 -16.38
N LEU A 210 -12.69 -6.45 -16.67
CA LEU A 210 -12.31 -7.72 -16.07
C LEU A 210 -10.95 -8.16 -16.63
N PRO A 211 -9.95 -8.45 -15.78
CA PRO A 211 -8.62 -8.74 -16.26
C PRO A 211 -8.56 -10.06 -17.01
N SER A 212 -7.61 -10.18 -17.94
CA SER A 212 -7.35 -11.46 -18.61
C SER A 212 -6.88 -12.49 -17.59
N LEU A 213 -7.13 -13.78 -17.83
CA LEU A 213 -6.72 -14.85 -16.90
C LEU A 213 -5.23 -14.78 -16.54
N ARG A 214 -4.36 -14.50 -17.52
CA ARG A 214 -2.91 -14.35 -17.28
C ARG A 214 -2.62 -13.20 -16.33
N MET A 215 -3.34 -12.08 -16.48
CA MET A 215 -3.20 -10.94 -15.60
C MET A 215 -3.76 -11.23 -14.21
N ALA A 216 -4.92 -11.87 -14.11
CA ALA A 216 -5.51 -12.26 -12.83
C ALA A 216 -4.57 -13.19 -12.04
N VAL A 217 -3.97 -14.20 -12.70
CA VAL A 217 -2.95 -15.06 -12.08
C VAL A 217 -1.74 -14.25 -11.63
N LEU A 218 -1.25 -13.32 -12.46
CA LEU A 218 -0.15 -12.44 -12.08
C LEU A 218 -0.51 -11.56 -10.87
N GLN A 219 -1.74 -11.06 -10.78
CA GLN A 219 -2.21 -10.28 -9.64
C GLN A 219 -2.23 -11.11 -8.36
N LEU A 220 -2.77 -12.32 -8.41
CA LEU A 220 -2.77 -13.24 -7.26
C LEU A 220 -1.33 -13.56 -6.83
N ALA A 221 -0.45 -13.84 -7.79
CA ALA A 221 0.95 -14.17 -7.52
C ALA A 221 1.72 -13.00 -6.90
N LEU A 222 1.60 -11.78 -7.46
CA LEU A 222 2.28 -10.59 -6.95
C LEU A 222 1.73 -10.15 -5.59
N GLY A 223 0.42 -10.23 -5.40
CA GLY A 223 -0.21 -9.97 -4.11
C GLY A 223 0.24 -10.97 -3.03
N ALA A 224 0.20 -12.27 -3.35
CA ALA A 224 0.69 -13.32 -2.45
C ALA A 224 2.19 -13.14 -2.14
N LEU A 225 3.01 -12.88 -3.16
CA LEU A 225 4.44 -12.61 -3.01
C LEU A 225 4.70 -11.41 -2.08
N ASN A 226 3.93 -10.33 -2.20
CA ASN A 226 4.10 -9.17 -1.32
C ASN A 226 3.85 -9.52 0.16
N TRP A 227 2.78 -10.26 0.46
CA TRP A 227 2.49 -10.73 1.83
C TRP A 227 3.55 -11.72 2.32
N SER A 228 4.01 -12.62 1.46
CA SER A 228 5.09 -13.55 1.78
C SER A 228 6.41 -12.84 2.08
N LEU A 229 6.76 -11.80 1.32
CA LEU A 229 7.96 -11.00 1.57
C LEU A 229 7.82 -10.22 2.87
N MET A 230 6.66 -9.63 3.16
CA MET A 230 6.40 -8.96 4.43
C MET A 230 6.59 -9.91 5.62
N ALA A 231 6.04 -11.12 5.54
CA ALA A 231 6.27 -12.17 6.54
C ALA A 231 7.74 -12.61 6.61
N ALA A 232 8.45 -12.64 5.48
CA ALA A 232 9.86 -13.02 5.44
C ALA A 232 10.73 -11.99 6.18
N VAL A 233 10.43 -10.69 6.08
CA VAL A 233 11.12 -9.67 6.89
C VAL A 233 10.91 -9.94 8.37
N ILE A 234 9.66 -10.16 8.81
CA ILE A 234 9.36 -10.47 10.22
C ILE A 234 10.09 -11.75 10.65
N PHE A 235 10.00 -12.81 9.85
CA PHE A 235 10.66 -14.09 10.11
C PHE A 235 12.17 -13.95 10.29
N THR A 236 12.83 -13.12 9.47
CA THR A 236 14.28 -12.88 9.61
C THR A 236 14.65 -12.12 10.89
N LEU A 237 13.72 -11.33 11.44
CA LEU A 237 13.94 -10.50 12.63
C LEU A 237 13.43 -11.17 13.91
N LEU A 238 12.65 -12.24 13.80
CA LEU A 238 12.23 -13.05 14.93
C LEU A 238 13.27 -14.14 15.27
N PRO A 239 13.22 -14.71 16.49
CA PRO A 239 14.11 -15.79 16.87
C PRO A 239 13.98 -17.02 15.97
N SER A 240 15.10 -17.71 15.73
CA SER A 240 15.25 -18.80 14.75
C SER A 240 14.48 -20.09 15.06
N LYS A 241 13.63 -20.11 16.08
CA LYS A 241 12.85 -21.29 16.49
C LYS A 241 11.45 -21.34 15.86
N LEU A 242 11.00 -20.26 15.24
CA LEU A 242 9.67 -20.19 14.65
C LEU A 242 9.68 -20.73 13.23
N ASP A 243 8.55 -21.33 12.82
CA ASP A 243 8.34 -21.76 11.44
C ASP A 243 7.79 -20.61 10.58
N TYR A 244 8.26 -20.53 9.34
CA TYR A 244 7.82 -19.47 8.41
C TYR A 244 6.30 -19.45 8.16
N PRO A 245 5.62 -20.60 7.89
CA PRO A 245 4.17 -20.62 7.72
C PRO A 245 3.40 -20.11 8.95
N LEU A 246 3.93 -20.33 10.15
CA LEU A 246 3.33 -19.82 11.39
C LEU A 246 3.44 -18.29 11.45
N VAL A 247 4.63 -17.73 11.21
CA VAL A 247 4.85 -16.27 11.17
C VAL A 247 3.97 -15.61 10.10
N LEU A 248 3.89 -16.21 8.91
CA LEU A 248 3.01 -15.74 7.83
C LEU A 248 1.54 -15.81 8.24
N GLY A 249 1.10 -16.91 8.86
CA GLY A 249 -0.27 -17.06 9.36
C GLY A 249 -0.65 -16.00 10.39
N VAL A 250 0.22 -15.77 11.38
CA VAL A 250 0.04 -14.75 12.42
C VAL A 250 0.00 -13.35 11.82
N LEU A 251 0.88 -13.04 10.85
CA LEU A 251 0.82 -11.77 10.12
C LEU A 251 -0.52 -11.58 9.40
N LEU A 252 -1.02 -12.62 8.72
CA LEU A 252 -2.27 -12.55 7.98
C LEU A 252 -3.48 -12.36 8.90
N ILE A 253 -3.49 -13.01 10.07
CA ILE A 253 -4.50 -12.78 11.12
C ILE A 253 -4.39 -11.35 11.65
N SER A 254 -3.16 -10.89 11.93
CA SER A 254 -2.89 -9.53 12.39
C SER A 254 -3.37 -8.47 11.40
N ALA A 255 -3.24 -8.71 10.10
CA ALA A 255 -3.70 -7.77 9.08
C ALA A 255 -5.23 -7.55 9.16
N ILE A 256 -6.01 -8.61 9.37
CA ILE A 256 -7.47 -8.51 9.52
C ILE A 256 -7.84 -7.81 10.83
N ALA A 257 -7.15 -8.14 11.93
CA ALA A 257 -7.33 -7.42 13.20
C ALA A 257 -7.03 -5.92 13.05
N GLY A 258 -5.98 -5.56 12.31
CA GLY A 258 -5.63 -4.17 11.99
C GLY A 258 -6.71 -3.46 11.17
N VAL A 259 -7.32 -4.16 10.21
CA VAL A 259 -8.44 -3.62 9.41
C VAL A 259 -9.67 -3.37 10.28
N ILE A 260 -10.02 -4.30 11.17
CA ILE A 260 -11.20 -4.19 12.06
C ILE A 260 -11.04 -3.04 13.06
N THR A 261 -9.84 -2.89 13.62
CA THR A 261 -9.56 -1.88 14.66
C THR A 261 -9.36 -0.48 14.09
N HIS A 262 -9.14 -0.34 12.78
CA HIS A 262 -8.90 0.94 12.09
C HIS A 262 -7.76 1.79 12.69
N ILE A 263 -6.83 1.18 13.44
CA ILE A 263 -5.72 1.90 14.07
C ILE A 263 -4.68 2.25 13.00
N PRO A 264 -4.33 3.55 12.83
CA PRO A 264 -3.28 3.97 11.90
C PRO A 264 -1.95 3.27 12.18
N ALA A 265 -1.28 2.82 11.12
CA ALA A 265 -0.05 2.02 11.16
C ALA A 265 -0.14 0.69 11.95
N GLY A 266 -1.35 0.26 12.34
CA GLY A 266 -1.56 -0.96 13.12
C GLY A 266 -0.75 -0.98 14.43
N LEU A 267 -0.46 0.19 15.00
CA LEU A 267 0.36 0.33 16.21
C LEU A 267 -0.29 -0.42 17.37
N GLY A 268 0.47 -1.34 17.97
CA GLY A 268 0.02 -2.17 19.09
C GLY A 268 -0.83 -3.38 18.68
N VAL A 269 -1.54 -3.33 17.53
CA VAL A 269 -2.37 -4.45 17.06
C VAL A 269 -1.51 -5.61 16.60
N LEU A 270 -0.48 -5.30 15.80
CA LEU A 270 0.44 -6.32 15.29
C LEU A 270 1.18 -6.99 16.44
N GLU A 271 1.73 -6.19 17.35
CA GLU A 271 2.41 -6.66 18.54
C GLU A 271 1.50 -7.49 19.43
N ALA A 272 0.27 -7.04 19.68
CA ALA A 272 -0.69 -7.77 20.50
C ALA A 272 -1.05 -9.13 19.88
N VAL A 273 -1.28 -9.21 18.58
CA VAL A 273 -1.62 -10.48 17.90
C VAL A 273 -0.42 -11.44 17.91
N PHE A 274 0.78 -10.95 17.61
CA PHE A 274 1.99 -11.76 17.64
C PHE A 274 2.31 -12.28 19.06
N VAL A 275 2.22 -11.42 20.08
CA VAL A 275 2.39 -11.85 21.47
C VAL A 275 1.30 -12.84 21.86
N ALA A 276 0.03 -12.56 21.55
CA ALA A 276 -1.06 -13.44 21.94
C ALA A 276 -0.96 -14.85 21.32
N LEU A 277 -0.51 -14.94 20.07
CA LEU A 277 -0.40 -16.21 19.34
C LEU A 277 0.94 -16.93 19.54
N LEU A 278 2.04 -16.22 19.82
CA LEU A 278 3.39 -16.81 19.88
C LEU A 278 4.08 -16.74 21.25
N GLN A 279 3.46 -16.15 22.28
CA GLN A 279 4.04 -16.08 23.64
C GLN A 279 4.39 -17.45 24.25
N HIS A 280 3.76 -18.53 23.78
CA HIS A 280 4.05 -19.90 24.24
C HIS A 280 5.28 -20.50 23.55
N GLU A 281 5.64 -20.00 22.36
CA GLU A 281 6.77 -20.50 21.56
C GLU A 281 8.06 -19.69 21.85
N THR A 282 7.92 -18.43 22.25
CA THR A 282 9.04 -17.50 22.40
C THR A 282 8.72 -16.43 23.45
N SER A 283 9.77 -15.91 24.11
CA SER A 283 9.63 -14.87 25.11
C SER A 283 8.97 -13.60 24.53
N ARG A 284 8.10 -12.97 25.32
CA ARG A 284 7.44 -11.72 24.93
C ARG A 284 8.43 -10.63 24.55
N GLY A 285 9.54 -10.51 25.30
CA GLY A 285 10.59 -9.53 25.02
C GLY A 285 11.20 -9.71 23.63
N SER A 286 11.56 -10.94 23.25
CA SER A 286 12.13 -11.21 21.92
C SER A 286 11.14 -10.98 20.78
N LEU A 287 9.85 -11.28 20.99
CA LEU A 287 8.81 -10.96 20.00
C LEU A 287 8.68 -9.45 19.80
N VAL A 288 8.57 -8.68 20.88
CA VAL A 288 8.45 -7.21 20.82
C VAL A 288 9.68 -6.59 20.15
N ALA A 289 10.88 -7.03 20.53
CA ALA A 289 12.13 -6.57 19.92
C ALA A 289 12.17 -6.82 18.40
N GLY A 290 11.88 -8.05 17.95
CA GLY A 290 11.85 -8.36 16.52
C GLY A 290 10.81 -7.55 15.73
N LEU A 291 9.65 -7.28 16.34
CA LEU A 291 8.60 -6.45 15.73
C LEU A 291 8.96 -4.95 15.70
N LEU A 292 9.70 -4.48 16.70
CA LEU A 292 10.23 -3.13 16.74
C LEU A 292 11.26 -2.92 15.62
N ALA A 293 12.18 -3.88 15.45
CA ALA A 293 13.12 -3.90 14.33
C ALA A 293 12.39 -3.97 12.97
N TYR A 294 11.32 -4.75 12.88
CA TYR A 294 10.46 -4.81 11.69
C TYR A 294 9.86 -3.45 11.36
N ARG A 295 9.37 -2.69 12.34
CA ARG A 295 8.88 -1.32 12.10
C ARG A 295 10.00 -0.40 11.62
N ALA A 296 11.17 -0.46 12.23
CA ALA A 296 12.30 0.36 11.80
C ALA A 296 12.66 0.10 10.32
N ILE A 297 12.76 -1.17 9.94
CA ILE A 297 13.22 -1.58 8.59
C ILE A 297 12.11 -1.48 7.54
N TYR A 298 10.87 -1.83 7.85
CA TYR A 298 9.79 -1.96 6.88
C TYR A 298 8.84 -0.75 6.85
N PHE A 299 8.75 0.03 7.93
CA PHE A 299 7.89 1.21 8.01
C PHE A 299 8.69 2.51 7.94
N ILE A 300 9.67 2.69 8.82
CA ILE A 300 10.35 3.98 9.02
C ILE A 300 11.39 4.23 7.93
N LEU A 301 12.32 3.28 7.72
CA LEU A 301 13.37 3.42 6.71
C LEU A 301 12.80 3.70 5.31
N PRO A 302 11.78 2.95 4.81
CA PRO A 302 11.21 3.23 3.49
C PRO A 302 10.41 4.54 3.48
N LEU A 303 9.83 4.97 4.60
CA LEU A 303 9.15 6.27 4.72
C LEU A 303 10.12 7.43 4.58
N LEU A 304 11.31 7.35 5.19
CA LEU A 304 12.35 8.38 5.04
C LEU A 304 12.81 8.47 3.58
N ILE A 305 13.06 7.32 2.94
CA ILE A 305 13.42 7.26 1.51
C ILE A 305 12.29 7.84 0.65
N ALA A 306 11.04 7.44 0.91
CA ALA A 306 9.87 7.93 0.20
C ALA A 306 9.65 9.43 0.39
N LEU A 307 9.97 9.99 1.55
CA LEU A 307 9.89 11.42 1.80
C LEU A 307 10.89 12.19 0.94
N VAL A 308 12.14 11.72 0.86
CA VAL A 308 13.16 12.30 -0.02
C VAL A 308 12.74 12.19 -1.48
N MET A 309 12.27 11.02 -1.91
CA MET A 309 11.74 10.81 -3.27
C MET A 309 10.57 11.74 -3.57
N TYR A 310 9.62 11.88 -2.63
CA TYR A 310 8.47 12.76 -2.77
C TYR A 310 8.89 14.23 -2.92
N LEU A 311 9.81 14.71 -2.07
CA LEU A 311 10.35 16.07 -2.15
C LEU A 311 11.08 16.30 -3.48
N ALA A 312 11.85 15.34 -3.97
CA ALA A 312 12.53 15.41 -5.25
C ALA A 312 11.54 15.50 -6.43
N VAL A 313 10.48 14.68 -6.42
CA VAL A 313 9.40 14.73 -7.42
C VAL A 313 8.67 16.08 -7.36
N GLU A 314 8.39 16.57 -6.15
CA GLU A 314 7.71 17.84 -5.92
C GLU A 314 8.55 19.04 -6.41
N ALA A 315 9.86 19.01 -6.17
CA ALA A 315 10.81 20.04 -6.61
C ALA A 315 10.94 20.08 -8.14
N LYS A 316 11.06 18.91 -8.78
CA LYS A 316 11.15 18.80 -10.24
C LYS A 316 9.86 19.25 -10.94
N ALA A 317 8.70 19.02 -10.34
CA ALA A 317 7.42 19.52 -10.85
C ALA A 317 7.29 21.04 -10.74
N LYS A 318 7.92 21.68 -9.74
CA LYS A 318 7.96 23.14 -9.61
C LYS A 318 8.92 23.79 -10.62
N SER A 319 10.09 23.21 -10.88
CA SER A 319 11.07 23.78 -11.82
C SER A 319 10.57 23.79 -13.27
N LEU A 320 9.76 22.80 -13.67
CA LEU A 320 9.14 22.73 -15.00
C LEU A 320 7.96 23.70 -15.21
N ARG A 321 7.46 24.33 -14.14
CA ARG A 321 6.30 25.24 -14.20
C ARG A 321 6.65 26.69 -14.53
N ILE A 322 7.94 27.03 -14.62
CA ILE A 322 8.40 28.40 -14.89
C ILE A 322 9.02 28.45 -16.28
N LYS A 323 8.16 28.66 -17.28
CA LYS A 323 8.40 29.47 -18.49
C LYS A 323 7.09 29.56 -19.27
N LYS A 324 6.16 30.40 -18.79
CA LYS A 324 5.27 31.08 -19.73
C LYS A 324 6.11 32.18 -20.35
N LYS A 325 6.52 32.02 -21.62
CA LYS A 325 7.00 33.16 -22.41
C LYS A 325 5.88 34.22 -22.36
N PRO A 326 6.21 35.51 -22.17
CA PRO A 326 5.27 36.57 -22.50
C PRO A 326 4.83 36.37 -23.94
N ALA A 327 3.52 36.48 -24.21
CA ALA A 327 3.07 36.70 -25.57
C ALA A 327 3.60 38.08 -25.97
N GLU A 328 4.40 38.13 -27.04
CA GLU A 328 4.68 39.36 -27.79
C GLU A 328 3.39 39.92 -28.38
#